data_AF-A0A2G4T8T1-F1
#
_entry.id   AF-A0A2G4T8T1-F1
#
_cell.length_a   1.000
_cell.length_b   1.000
_cell.length_c   1.000
_cell.angle_alpha   90.00
_cell.angle_beta   90.00
_cell.angle_gamma   90.00
#
_symmetry.space_group_name_H-M   'P 1'
#
loop_
_entity.id
_entity.type
_entity.pdbx_description
1 polymer ?
#
loop_
_entity_poly.entity_id
_entity_poly.type
_entity_poly.pdbx_seq_one_letter_code
_entity_poly.pdbx_strand_id
1 'polypeptide(L)'
;MYFIIKLYLLFIFYYCSTLAYDSDNNSNNDQDITQYSTEEAPQAQGVFDYKKIFTKPPNITNINNVQLKVFCEIDTAFCVKVNQAFINAATQLTQVVLLQNAITFQASYYSFCIRHCSNYTYGWGVPSSQFNLLSLSTADDNFIYPQSLAKQLAQVTNSSHWASDYDVSIDINHDIYMNGIVDDSNWNGTGVPSIGGYYFRNDSSIYDNQVDIEYVILHQMVHGLGMISSWAPYFYDSASPFHLLLKDMVESEDNLKLITPNPYWTVNHDGGPVYISKFQYNLIFDRFLTLRYPETNITDALWEVGFDMQSFCMPEDEAFIVNFIETFLSNDTVAEKAADMFTAMSTPQTLRFDFTNLTYPQSVFNKDPYLNQTYRYMQLYTGSNATLNKGDYYRPGIWHAHLDDAYIGTPDFLMTREYKLGKSLSSLVNDAYANISIKYNMTRPVNVTTTSVHNVTTVVNGTNHTVSVNSTSNKTMQQEVTLLYKSPIGPGILRILEALGYSTVLTNTNYTAAVIKTNRTSGTCESDSNNVPTQSDDSTQMNGAMYSSNMNDAMSNIDLNLVLIHLCIMTITFIVF
;
A
#
# COMPACT_ATOMS: atom_id res chain seq x y z
N MET A 1 -16.56 49.83 -23.01
CA MET A 1 -17.05 48.47 -23.33
C MET A 1 -16.44 47.89 -24.62
N TYR A 2 -16.32 48.66 -25.70
CA TYR A 2 -15.69 48.18 -26.96
C TYR A 2 -14.17 47.96 -26.90
N PHE A 3 -13.48 48.51 -25.89
CA PHE A 3 -12.03 48.37 -25.70
C PHE A 3 -11.63 47.12 -24.90
N ILE A 4 -12.55 46.56 -24.10
CA ILE A 4 -12.30 45.37 -23.26
C ILE A 4 -12.46 44.08 -24.08
N ILE A 5 -13.36 44.07 -25.06
CA ILE A 5 -13.59 42.95 -25.97
C ILE A 5 -12.38 42.74 -26.93
N LYS A 6 -11.71 43.82 -27.34
CA LYS A 6 -10.47 43.73 -28.16
C LYS A 6 -9.27 43.18 -27.39
N LEU A 7 -9.21 43.36 -26.07
CA LEU A 7 -8.12 42.86 -25.23
C LEU A 7 -8.26 41.35 -24.95
N TYR A 8 -9.50 40.86 -24.84
CA TYR A 8 -9.80 39.43 -24.64
C TYR A 8 -9.54 38.59 -25.90
N LEU A 9 -9.84 39.11 -27.09
CA LEU A 9 -9.58 38.41 -28.36
C LEU A 9 -8.09 38.32 -28.72
N LEU A 10 -7.26 39.25 -28.25
CA LEU A 10 -5.80 39.18 -28.44
C LEU A 10 -5.13 38.15 -27.53
N PHE A 11 -5.72 37.82 -26.37
CA PHE A 11 -5.21 36.81 -25.45
C PHE A 11 -5.49 35.37 -25.92
N ILE A 12 -6.62 35.14 -26.60
CA ILE A 12 -7.01 33.82 -27.11
C ILE A 12 -6.17 33.42 -28.33
N PHE A 13 -5.77 34.37 -29.19
CA PHE A 13 -4.90 34.09 -30.34
C PHE A 13 -3.44 33.77 -29.96
N TYR A 14 -2.96 34.26 -28.81
CA TYR A 14 -1.60 33.95 -28.34
C TYR A 14 -1.50 32.53 -27.77
N TYR A 15 -2.56 31.99 -27.17
CA TYR A 15 -2.57 30.66 -26.55
C TYR A 15 -2.78 29.50 -27.54
N CYS A 16 -3.38 29.75 -28.70
CA CYS A 16 -3.63 28.70 -29.71
C CYS A 16 -2.45 28.42 -30.66
N SER A 17 -1.26 29.00 -30.45
CA SER A 17 -0.12 28.87 -31.38
C SER A 17 1.09 28.11 -30.84
N THR A 18 1.02 27.44 -29.68
CA THR A 18 2.19 26.74 -29.08
C THR A 18 1.99 25.26 -28.73
N LEU A 19 0.98 24.57 -29.27
CA LEU A 19 0.87 23.11 -29.10
C LEU A 19 0.58 22.43 -30.43
N ALA A 20 1.63 22.28 -31.24
CA ALA A 20 1.70 21.32 -32.32
C ALA A 20 3.08 20.67 -32.29
N TYR A 21 3.09 19.34 -32.42
CA TYR A 21 4.22 18.50 -32.85
C TYR A 21 5.19 18.00 -31.76
N ASP A 22 5.15 16.70 -31.44
CA ASP A 22 6.01 15.73 -32.14
C ASP A 22 5.46 14.30 -31.99
N SER A 23 5.63 13.52 -33.05
CA SER A 23 5.17 12.14 -33.22
C SER A 23 6.39 11.24 -33.36
N ASP A 24 6.43 10.09 -32.70
CA ASP A 24 7.16 8.96 -33.30
C ASP A 24 6.57 7.60 -32.94
N ASN A 25 6.33 6.86 -34.02
CA ASN A 25 5.86 5.49 -34.12
C ASN A 25 6.97 4.51 -33.69
N ASN A 26 6.59 3.38 -33.07
CA ASN A 26 6.95 2.10 -33.66
C ASN A 26 5.99 0.96 -33.26
N SER A 27 5.64 0.16 -34.26
CA SER A 27 4.58 -0.85 -34.26
C SER A 27 5.11 -2.28 -34.14
N ASN A 28 4.26 -3.14 -33.57
CA ASN A 28 4.05 -4.58 -33.84
C ASN A 28 5.02 -5.65 -33.30
N ASN A 29 4.52 -6.52 -32.40
CA ASN A 29 3.93 -7.80 -32.82
C ASN A 29 3.28 -8.56 -31.63
N ASP A 30 2.09 -9.10 -31.90
CA ASP A 30 1.27 -10.00 -31.08
C ASP A 30 2.01 -11.23 -30.54
N GLN A 31 1.66 -11.65 -29.30
CA GLN A 31 1.18 -13.01 -29.00
C GLN A 31 0.35 -13.02 -27.70
N ASP A 32 -0.96 -13.01 -27.90
CA ASP A 32 -2.08 -13.61 -27.17
C ASP A 32 -1.78 -14.40 -25.87
N ILE A 33 -2.01 -13.76 -24.71
CA ILE A 33 -2.50 -14.40 -23.47
C ILE A 33 -3.50 -13.43 -22.84
N THR A 34 -4.76 -13.85 -22.80
CA THR A 34 -5.94 -13.14 -22.28
C THR A 34 -5.69 -12.45 -20.93
N GLN A 35 -5.59 -11.11 -20.96
CA GLN A 35 -5.62 -10.22 -19.81
C GLN A 35 -7.02 -10.19 -19.19
N TYR A 36 -7.11 -10.49 -17.90
CA TYR A 36 -8.22 -10.08 -17.05
C TYR A 36 -7.68 -9.09 -16.02
N SER A 37 -7.62 -7.81 -16.38
CA SER A 37 -7.53 -6.70 -15.41
C SER A 37 -8.95 -6.21 -15.13
N THR A 38 -9.58 -6.75 -14.09
CA THR A 38 -10.87 -6.27 -13.61
C THR A 38 -10.66 -5.08 -12.67
N GLU A 39 -11.39 -4.00 -12.94
CA GLU A 39 -11.57 -2.78 -12.13
C GLU A 39 -10.29 -2.27 -11.43
N GLU A 40 -9.53 -1.43 -12.13
CA GLU A 40 -8.57 -0.56 -11.47
C GLU A 40 -9.30 0.21 -10.37
N ALA A 41 -9.01 -0.10 -9.11
CA ALA A 41 -9.28 0.83 -8.02
C ALA A 41 -8.69 2.18 -8.45
N PRO A 42 -9.46 3.30 -8.36
CA PRO A 42 -9.04 4.59 -8.91
C PRO A 42 -7.61 4.85 -8.47
N GLN A 43 -6.71 4.85 -9.45
CA GLN A 43 -5.30 4.92 -9.18
C GLN A 43 -5.05 6.18 -8.35
N ALA A 44 -4.42 6.02 -7.18
CA ALA A 44 -3.94 7.13 -6.36
C ALA A 44 -2.80 7.92 -7.03
N GLN A 45 -2.68 7.87 -8.35
CA GLN A 45 -1.67 8.55 -9.15
C GLN A 45 -1.84 10.08 -9.18
N GLY A 46 -2.98 10.62 -8.73
CA GLY A 46 -3.20 12.07 -8.70
C GLY A 46 -2.47 12.83 -7.59
N VAL A 47 -2.06 12.19 -6.49
CA VAL A 47 -1.69 12.93 -5.26
C VAL A 47 -0.18 12.98 -4.97
N PHE A 48 0.62 12.07 -5.54
CA PHE A 48 2.07 12.01 -5.30
C PHE A 48 2.89 12.07 -6.58
N ASP A 49 2.74 13.14 -7.35
CA ASP A 49 3.70 13.42 -8.41
C ASP A 49 4.98 14.01 -7.80
N TYR A 50 5.88 13.13 -7.35
CA TYR A 50 7.21 13.51 -6.86
C TYR A 50 7.98 14.34 -7.90
N LYS A 51 7.67 14.18 -9.20
CA LYS A 51 8.26 14.99 -10.28
C LYS A 51 7.86 16.47 -10.20
N LYS A 52 6.79 16.80 -9.46
CA LYS A 52 6.39 18.19 -9.17
C LYS A 52 7.10 18.77 -7.94
N ILE A 53 7.71 17.94 -7.09
CA ILE A 53 8.37 18.38 -5.83
C ILE A 53 9.89 18.40 -6.00
N PHE A 54 10.43 17.39 -6.67
CA PHE A 54 11.87 17.18 -6.80
C PHE A 54 12.34 17.46 -8.22
N THR A 55 13.47 18.15 -8.34
CA THR A 55 14.14 18.50 -9.59
C THR A 55 15.29 17.54 -9.92
N LYS A 56 15.79 16.79 -8.93
CA LYS A 56 16.90 15.86 -9.02
C LYS A 56 16.40 14.41 -9.02
N PRO A 57 17.12 13.49 -9.68
CA PRO A 57 16.82 12.07 -9.59
C PRO A 57 17.04 11.55 -8.15
N PRO A 58 16.36 10.46 -7.76
CA PRO A 58 16.52 9.89 -6.44
C PRO A 58 17.89 9.24 -6.30
N ASN A 59 18.38 9.15 -5.06
CA ASN A 59 19.48 8.25 -4.74
C ASN A 59 18.98 6.80 -4.74
N ILE A 60 19.63 5.94 -5.52
CA ILE A 60 19.24 4.53 -5.68
C ILE A 60 20.23 3.65 -4.96
N THR A 61 19.74 2.85 -4.01
CA THR A 61 20.56 1.87 -3.28
C THR A 61 19.86 0.51 -3.26
N ASN A 62 20.60 -0.57 -3.56
CA ASN A 62 20.09 -1.94 -3.46
C ASN A 62 20.62 -2.60 -2.17
N ILE A 63 19.72 -3.21 -1.41
CA ILE A 63 19.99 -3.87 -0.12
C ILE A 63 19.28 -5.22 -0.17
N ASN A 64 20.02 -6.30 -0.46
CA ASN A 64 19.42 -7.62 -0.71
C ASN A 64 18.31 -7.52 -1.77
N ASN A 65 17.11 -8.01 -1.46
CA ASN A 65 15.91 -7.94 -2.30
C ASN A 65 15.08 -6.66 -2.06
N VAL A 66 15.72 -5.58 -1.62
CA VAL A 66 15.09 -4.25 -1.51
C VAL A 66 15.87 -3.26 -2.38
N GLN A 67 15.14 -2.52 -3.21
CA GLN A 67 15.65 -1.31 -3.86
C GLN A 67 15.05 -0.08 -3.18
N LEU A 68 15.90 0.85 -2.76
CA LEU A 68 15.50 2.16 -2.25
C LEU A 68 15.72 3.21 -3.32
N LYS A 69 14.71 4.04 -3.59
CA LYS A 69 14.78 5.27 -4.39
C LYS A 69 14.45 6.45 -3.48
N VAL A 70 15.45 7.16 -2.98
CA VAL A 70 15.28 8.23 -1.98
C VAL A 70 15.40 9.62 -2.63
N PHE A 71 14.34 10.41 -2.56
CA PHE A 71 14.29 11.82 -2.95
C PHE A 71 14.51 12.73 -1.73
N CYS A 72 15.51 13.62 -1.82
CA CYS A 72 15.79 14.63 -0.82
C CYS A 72 16.57 15.79 -1.45
N GLU A 73 16.08 17.02 -1.29
CA GLU A 73 16.68 18.23 -1.88
C GLU A 73 16.92 19.38 -0.89
N ILE A 74 16.85 19.10 0.42
CA ILE A 74 17.01 20.11 1.48
C ILE A 74 18.44 20.69 1.52
N ASP A 75 19.43 19.87 1.86
CA ASP A 75 20.85 20.18 1.86
C ASP A 75 21.64 18.90 1.56
N THR A 76 22.82 19.01 0.93
CA THR A 76 23.58 17.82 0.51
C THR A 76 24.04 16.98 1.71
N ALA A 77 24.60 17.60 2.75
CA ALA A 77 25.09 16.87 3.92
C ALA A 77 23.93 16.29 4.74
N PHE A 78 22.83 17.04 4.85
CA PHE A 78 21.62 16.57 5.51
C PHE A 78 20.97 15.40 4.76
N CYS A 79 20.84 15.47 3.44
CA CYS A 79 20.27 14.41 2.63
C CYS A 79 21.13 13.13 2.64
N VAL A 80 22.45 13.23 2.85
CA VAL A 80 23.30 12.05 3.10
C VAL A 80 22.89 11.35 4.40
N LYS A 81 22.61 12.09 5.48
CA LYS A 81 22.12 11.51 6.74
C LYS A 81 20.75 10.83 6.55
N VAL A 82 19.83 11.51 5.87
CA VAL A 82 18.50 10.96 5.54
C VAL A 82 18.61 9.67 4.73
N ASN A 83 19.41 9.66 3.66
CA ASN A 83 19.62 8.48 2.84
C ASN A 83 20.21 7.32 3.66
N GLN A 84 21.18 7.60 4.53
CA GLN A 84 21.76 6.58 5.39
C GLN A 84 20.74 6.00 6.38
N ALA A 85 19.83 6.82 6.92
CA ALA A 85 18.75 6.34 7.79
C ALA A 85 17.80 5.38 7.05
N PHE A 86 17.43 5.69 5.80
CA PHE A 86 16.65 4.77 4.96
C PHE A 86 17.38 3.45 4.69
N ILE A 87 18.68 3.51 4.37
CA ILE A 87 19.51 2.30 4.18
C ILE A 87 19.53 1.45 5.44
N ASN A 88 19.70 2.08 6.60
CA ASN A 88 19.74 1.41 7.89
C ASN A 88 18.40 0.74 8.22
N ALA A 89 17.28 1.44 8.03
CA ALA A 89 15.93 0.88 8.24
C ALA A 89 15.65 -0.30 7.30
N ALA A 90 15.94 -0.18 6.00
CA ALA A 90 15.79 -1.28 5.05
C ALA A 90 16.69 -2.48 5.38
N THR A 91 17.88 -2.22 5.94
CA THR A 91 18.75 -3.29 6.45
C THR A 91 18.11 -4.02 7.62
N GLN A 92 17.48 -3.30 8.56
CA GLN A 92 16.72 -3.93 9.67
C GLN A 92 15.54 -4.76 9.13
N LEU A 93 14.81 -4.24 8.15
CA LEU A 93 13.69 -4.94 7.52
C LEU A 93 14.14 -6.26 6.86
N THR A 94 15.16 -6.19 5.99
CA THR A 94 15.64 -7.37 5.23
C THR A 94 16.34 -8.42 6.08
N GLN A 95 16.71 -8.10 7.33
CA GLN A 95 17.22 -9.08 8.29
C GLN A 95 16.13 -10.01 8.82
N VAL A 96 14.86 -9.58 8.82
CA VAL A 96 13.76 -10.33 9.45
C VAL A 96 12.63 -10.70 8.49
N VAL A 97 12.43 -9.95 7.41
CA VAL A 97 11.47 -10.27 6.33
C VAL A 97 12.23 -10.86 5.14
N LEU A 98 11.90 -12.11 4.79
CA LEU A 98 12.66 -12.94 3.85
C LEU A 98 12.11 -12.84 2.43
N LEU A 99 12.30 -11.69 1.78
CA LEU A 99 11.80 -11.40 0.43
C LEU A 99 12.34 -12.37 -0.63
N GLN A 100 11.45 -12.95 -1.45
CA GLN A 100 11.83 -13.78 -2.60
C GLN A 100 12.03 -12.93 -3.85
N ASN A 101 11.10 -12.00 -4.09
CA ASN A 101 11.15 -11.07 -5.20
C ASN A 101 11.53 -9.68 -4.69
N ALA A 102 12.35 -8.98 -5.49
CA ALA A 102 12.78 -7.65 -5.13
C ALA A 102 11.58 -6.69 -5.02
N ILE A 103 11.52 -5.92 -3.93
CA ILE A 103 10.57 -4.84 -3.76
C ILE A 103 11.27 -3.49 -3.82
N THR A 104 10.59 -2.50 -4.39
CA THR A 104 11.12 -1.15 -4.56
C THR A 104 10.35 -0.18 -3.66
N PHE A 105 11.06 0.47 -2.74
CA PHE A 105 10.53 1.59 -1.97
C PHE A 105 10.91 2.90 -2.64
N GLN A 106 9.91 3.72 -2.93
CA GLN A 106 10.09 5.12 -3.28
C GLN A 106 9.90 5.95 -2.03
N ALA A 107 10.96 6.63 -1.60
CA ALA A 107 10.98 7.43 -0.39
C ALA A 107 11.19 8.90 -0.72
N SER A 108 10.43 9.79 -0.07
CA SER A 108 10.54 11.24 -0.20
C SER A 108 10.75 11.87 1.16
N TYR A 109 11.74 12.75 1.27
CA TYR A 109 11.94 13.58 2.47
C TYR A 109 11.78 15.05 2.09
N TYR A 110 10.72 15.69 2.59
CA TYR A 110 10.37 17.07 2.24
C TYR A 110 9.47 17.70 3.32
N SER A 111 9.30 19.02 3.27
CA SER A 111 8.33 19.74 4.11
C SER A 111 6.91 19.47 3.64
N PHE A 112 6.05 18.95 4.50
CA PHE A 112 4.63 18.71 4.13
C PHE A 112 3.89 20.03 3.88
N CYS A 113 4.38 21.15 4.45
CA CYS A 113 3.88 22.48 4.18
C CYS A 113 4.02 22.95 2.72
N ILE A 114 4.75 22.23 1.86
CA ILE A 114 4.79 22.52 0.42
C ILE A 114 3.40 22.36 -0.23
N ARG A 115 2.55 21.49 0.30
CA ARG A 115 1.18 21.24 -0.22
C ARG A 115 0.10 21.46 0.82
N HIS A 116 0.18 20.72 1.92
CA HIS A 116 -0.81 20.70 2.99
C HIS A 116 -0.05 20.60 4.31
N CYS A 117 -0.06 21.67 5.10
CA CYS A 117 0.70 21.73 6.35
C CYS A 117 0.13 20.72 7.37
N SER A 118 0.77 19.57 7.53
CA SER A 118 0.46 18.59 8.59
C SER A 118 1.63 18.52 9.57
N ASN A 119 1.69 19.50 10.47
CA ASN A 119 2.85 19.76 11.34
C ASN A 119 3.12 18.67 12.38
N TYR A 120 2.15 17.79 12.63
CA TYR A 120 2.24 16.74 13.65
C TYR A 120 2.41 15.34 13.05
N THR A 121 2.32 15.20 11.73
CA THR A 121 2.52 13.92 11.06
C THR A 121 3.99 13.69 10.76
N TYR A 122 4.53 12.61 11.30
CA TYR A 122 5.93 12.21 11.09
C TYR A 122 6.22 11.71 9.68
N GLY A 123 5.26 11.04 9.07
CA GLY A 123 5.38 10.48 7.74
C GLY A 123 4.20 9.60 7.39
N TRP A 124 4.24 9.07 6.17
CA TRP A 124 3.24 8.18 5.59
C TRP A 124 3.92 7.04 4.89
N GLY A 125 3.38 5.83 5.02
CA GLY A 125 3.93 4.62 4.42
C GLY A 125 2.82 3.76 3.87
N VAL A 126 2.82 3.51 2.56
CA VAL A 126 1.64 2.99 1.87
C VAL A 126 2.02 2.16 0.65
N PRO A 127 1.24 1.13 0.30
CA PRO A 127 1.40 0.47 -0.99
C PRO A 127 1.22 1.45 -2.14
N SER A 128 2.03 1.30 -3.19
CA SER A 128 1.92 2.09 -4.41
C SER A 128 0.67 1.71 -5.22
N SER A 129 0.34 0.42 -5.20
CA SER A 129 -0.81 -0.19 -5.85
C SER A 129 -1.24 -1.43 -5.05
N GLN A 130 -2.41 -1.95 -5.41
CA GLN A 130 -3.06 -3.07 -4.75
C GLN A 130 -3.75 -3.94 -5.81
N PHE A 131 -3.78 -5.26 -5.62
CA PHE A 131 -4.21 -6.24 -6.62
C PHE A 131 -5.17 -7.27 -6.02
N ASN A 132 -6.19 -7.62 -6.80
CA ASN A 132 -6.90 -8.88 -6.58
C ASN A 132 -6.11 -10.00 -7.26
N LEU A 133 -5.92 -11.13 -6.56
CA LEU A 133 -5.13 -12.27 -7.03
C LEU A 133 -6.04 -13.40 -7.55
N LEU A 134 -7.01 -13.06 -8.40
CA LEU A 134 -8.06 -13.96 -8.92
C LEU A 134 -7.52 -15.26 -9.54
N SER A 135 -6.37 -15.19 -10.21
CA SER A 135 -5.75 -16.33 -10.90
C SER A 135 -4.96 -17.25 -9.96
N LEU A 136 -4.70 -16.83 -8.72
CA LEU A 136 -3.94 -17.61 -7.76
C LEU A 136 -4.93 -18.40 -6.88
N SER A 137 -5.06 -19.70 -7.13
CA SER A 137 -6.01 -20.58 -6.41
C SER A 137 -5.81 -20.60 -4.89
N THR A 138 -4.62 -20.22 -4.43
CA THR A 138 -4.22 -20.14 -3.03
C THR A 138 -4.49 -18.77 -2.41
N ALA A 139 -4.84 -17.74 -3.18
CA ALA A 139 -5.27 -16.45 -2.65
C ALA A 139 -6.79 -16.40 -2.48
N ASP A 140 -7.25 -15.53 -1.58
CA ASP A 140 -8.67 -15.24 -1.41
C ASP A 140 -9.06 -14.10 -2.36
N ASP A 141 -9.98 -14.38 -3.26
CA ASP A 141 -10.45 -13.47 -4.30
C ASP A 141 -11.34 -12.33 -3.77
N ASN A 142 -11.74 -12.41 -2.49
CA ASN A 142 -12.55 -11.36 -1.86
C ASN A 142 -11.71 -10.21 -1.24
N PHE A 143 -10.38 -10.30 -1.30
CA PHE A 143 -9.48 -9.32 -0.69
C PHE A 143 -8.48 -8.75 -1.68
N ILE A 144 -8.07 -7.51 -1.41
CA ILE A 144 -7.04 -6.83 -2.19
C ILE A 144 -5.69 -6.91 -1.45
N TYR A 145 -4.64 -7.23 -2.18
CA TYR A 145 -3.28 -7.43 -1.69
C TYR A 145 -2.38 -6.26 -2.10
N PRO A 146 -1.57 -5.69 -1.19
CA PRO A 146 -0.53 -4.72 -1.53
C PRO A 146 0.40 -5.24 -2.65
N GLN A 147 0.85 -4.37 -3.56
CA GLN A 147 1.75 -4.75 -4.66
C GLN A 147 3.01 -5.48 -4.15
N SER A 148 3.59 -5.00 -3.05
CA SER A 148 4.75 -5.59 -2.38
C SER A 148 4.52 -7.06 -1.99
N LEU A 149 3.33 -7.39 -1.48
CA LEU A 149 2.90 -8.74 -1.11
C LEU A 149 2.50 -9.57 -2.33
N ALA A 150 1.72 -9.00 -3.24
CA ALA A 150 1.30 -9.64 -4.47
C ALA A 150 2.50 -10.17 -5.28
N LYS A 151 3.59 -9.39 -5.36
CA LYS A 151 4.86 -9.81 -5.95
C LYS A 151 5.45 -11.05 -5.31
N GLN A 152 5.32 -11.20 -3.99
CA GLN A 152 5.84 -12.39 -3.32
C GLN A 152 4.96 -13.62 -3.56
N LEU A 153 3.64 -13.43 -3.64
CA LEU A 153 2.67 -14.52 -3.77
C LEU A 153 2.52 -15.03 -5.21
N ALA A 154 2.38 -14.14 -6.19
CA ALA A 154 2.13 -14.51 -7.58
C ALA A 154 3.39 -15.02 -8.30
N GLN A 155 4.58 -14.79 -7.73
CA GLN A 155 5.89 -15.13 -8.31
C GLN A 155 6.15 -14.56 -9.72
N VAL A 156 5.33 -13.60 -10.18
CA VAL A 156 5.51 -12.91 -11.47
C VAL A 156 6.55 -11.81 -11.30
N THR A 157 7.70 -11.96 -11.96
CA THR A 157 8.83 -11.03 -11.84
C THR A 157 8.87 -9.94 -12.91
N ASN A 158 8.01 -10.02 -13.94
CA ASN A 158 8.03 -9.05 -15.05
C ASN A 158 7.31 -7.75 -14.70
N SER A 159 7.95 -6.60 -14.97
CA SER A 159 7.50 -5.27 -14.56
C SER A 159 6.24 -4.78 -15.28
N SER A 160 5.95 -5.30 -16.49
CA SER A 160 4.79 -4.88 -17.30
C SER A 160 3.43 -5.21 -16.70
N HIS A 161 3.37 -6.03 -15.65
CA HIS A 161 2.12 -6.40 -14.97
C HIS A 161 1.86 -5.58 -13.70
N TRP A 162 2.80 -4.74 -13.28
CA TRP A 162 2.67 -3.93 -12.07
C TRP A 162 2.28 -2.50 -12.44
N ALA A 163 1.30 -1.96 -11.73
CA ALA A 163 0.71 -0.65 -12.02
C ALA A 163 1.67 0.52 -11.72
N SER A 164 2.77 0.26 -11.00
CA SER A 164 3.78 1.26 -10.66
C SER A 164 5.19 0.68 -10.65
N ASP A 165 6.16 1.53 -11.01
CA ASP A 165 7.62 1.27 -10.99
C ASP A 165 8.21 1.13 -9.58
N TYR A 166 7.38 1.28 -8.56
CA TYR A 166 7.70 1.06 -7.15
C TYR A 166 6.55 0.33 -6.46
N ASP A 167 6.82 -0.32 -5.35
CA ASP A 167 5.87 -1.17 -4.61
C ASP A 167 5.30 -0.47 -3.37
N VAL A 168 6.11 0.40 -2.78
CA VAL A 168 5.79 1.12 -1.55
C VAL A 168 6.21 2.58 -1.71
N SER A 169 5.33 3.49 -1.33
CA SER A 169 5.66 4.91 -1.17
C SER A 169 5.87 5.23 0.29
N ILE A 170 6.90 6.00 0.61
CA ILE A 170 7.16 6.52 1.93
C ILE A 170 7.43 8.01 1.84
N ASP A 171 6.73 8.81 2.62
CA ASP A 171 7.00 10.23 2.78
C ASP A 171 7.36 10.52 4.23
N ILE A 172 8.44 11.27 4.47
CA ILE A 172 8.89 11.68 5.80
C ILE A 172 8.89 13.20 5.88
N ASN A 173 8.29 13.72 6.95
CA ASN A 173 8.03 15.14 7.09
C ASN A 173 9.24 15.90 7.67
N HIS A 174 9.84 16.77 6.88
CA HIS A 174 10.92 17.63 7.33
C HIS A 174 10.49 18.62 8.42
N ASP A 175 9.21 19.00 8.48
CA ASP A 175 8.72 20.02 9.42
C ASP A 175 8.88 19.57 10.88
N ILE A 176 8.82 18.26 11.15
CA ILE A 176 9.11 17.70 12.47
C ILE A 176 10.54 18.03 12.91
N TYR A 177 11.51 17.96 11.99
CA TYR A 177 12.88 18.34 12.29
C TYR A 177 12.96 19.81 12.69
N MET A 178 12.33 20.68 11.90
CA MET A 178 12.37 22.13 12.05
C MET A 178 11.57 22.63 13.26
N ASN A 179 10.52 21.92 13.67
CA ASN A 179 9.73 22.26 14.86
C ASN A 179 10.40 21.84 16.17
N GLY A 180 11.36 20.91 16.11
CA GLY A 180 12.05 20.36 17.28
C GLY A 180 13.44 20.96 17.55
N ILE A 181 13.70 22.19 17.11
CA ILE A 181 15.02 22.84 17.26
C ILE A 181 15.34 23.03 18.74
N VAL A 182 16.51 22.51 19.14
CA VAL A 182 17.02 22.63 20.52
C VAL A 182 18.06 23.76 20.63
N ASP A 183 18.79 24.03 19.55
CA ASP A 183 19.85 25.04 19.49
C ASP A 183 19.95 25.64 18.08
N ASP A 184 19.82 26.96 17.98
CA ASP A 184 19.93 27.73 16.75
C ASP A 184 21.32 28.39 16.58
N SER A 185 22.20 28.26 17.58
CA SER A 185 23.49 28.97 17.63
C SER A 185 24.54 28.43 16.64
N ASN A 186 24.34 27.21 16.12
CA ASN A 186 25.27 26.52 15.22
C ASN A 186 24.71 26.33 13.80
N TRP A 187 23.89 27.29 13.33
CA TRP A 187 23.39 27.29 11.97
C TRP A 187 24.55 27.43 10.96
N ASN A 188 24.79 26.38 10.19
CA ASN A 188 25.84 26.32 9.15
C ASN A 188 25.54 27.16 7.88
N GLY A 189 24.51 28.01 7.91
CA GLY A 189 24.03 28.79 6.76
C GLY A 189 23.25 28.02 5.68
N THR A 190 22.98 26.71 5.84
CA THR A 190 22.26 25.91 4.82
C THR A 190 20.74 25.90 4.99
N GLY A 191 20.18 26.73 5.87
CA GLY A 191 18.74 26.69 6.18
C GLY A 191 18.32 25.53 7.10
N VAL A 192 19.23 24.66 7.53
CA VAL A 192 18.96 23.51 8.41
C VAL A 192 19.78 23.63 9.70
N PRO A 193 19.15 23.59 10.89
CA PRO A 193 19.85 23.64 12.17
C PRO A 193 20.65 22.36 12.41
N SER A 194 21.66 22.40 13.28
CA SER A 194 22.47 21.22 13.61
C SER A 194 21.72 20.19 14.45
N ILE A 195 20.75 20.64 15.26
CA ILE A 195 19.95 19.82 16.15
C ILE A 195 18.47 20.21 15.97
N GLY A 196 17.67 19.26 15.50
CA GLY A 196 16.23 19.40 15.32
C GLY A 196 15.47 18.22 15.95
N GLY A 197 14.21 18.03 15.58
CA GLY A 197 13.33 17.00 16.15
C GLY A 197 13.69 15.55 15.79
N TYR A 198 14.55 15.32 14.79
CA TYR A 198 15.07 13.98 14.47
C TYR A 198 16.48 13.77 14.99
N TYR A 199 16.67 12.60 15.61
CA TYR A 199 17.98 12.03 15.88
C TYR A 199 18.41 11.12 14.71
N PHE A 200 19.64 11.27 14.25
CA PHE A 200 20.26 10.38 13.27
C PHE A 200 21.30 9.49 13.95
N ARG A 201 21.40 8.23 13.51
CA ARG A 201 22.46 7.32 13.94
C ARG A 201 23.83 7.94 13.63
N ASN A 202 24.65 8.09 14.66
CA ASN A 202 25.95 8.79 14.70
C ASN A 202 25.92 10.27 15.12
N ASP A 203 24.76 10.85 15.41
CA ASP A 203 24.70 12.07 16.20
C ASP A 203 25.17 11.75 17.64
N SER A 204 25.71 12.74 18.35
CA SER A 204 26.42 12.57 19.63
C SER A 204 25.57 11.89 20.72
N SER A 205 24.35 12.36 20.89
CA SER A 205 23.38 11.84 21.87
C SER A 205 21.98 12.26 21.44
N ILE A 206 21.01 11.37 21.63
CA ILE A 206 19.61 11.73 21.44
C ILE A 206 19.12 12.60 22.61
N TYR A 207 18.40 13.68 22.31
CA TYR A 207 17.77 14.56 23.30
C TYR A 207 16.34 14.13 23.61
N ASP A 208 15.83 14.49 24.79
CA ASP A 208 14.52 14.07 25.30
C ASP A 208 13.34 14.42 24.37
N ASN A 209 13.48 15.46 23.55
CA ASN A 209 12.46 15.90 22.59
C ASN A 209 12.61 15.32 21.17
N GLN A 210 13.65 14.51 20.92
CA GLN A 210 13.91 13.93 19.60
C GLN A 210 13.31 12.54 19.46
N VAL A 211 12.89 12.22 18.24
CA VAL A 211 12.63 10.84 17.81
C VAL A 211 13.77 10.33 16.95
N ASP A 212 14.11 9.04 17.07
CA ASP A 212 15.01 8.39 16.14
C ASP A 212 14.34 8.26 14.76
N ILE A 213 14.91 8.86 13.71
CA ILE A 213 14.29 8.85 12.38
C ILE A 213 14.23 7.44 11.78
N GLU A 214 15.13 6.53 12.15
CA GLU A 214 15.07 5.15 11.68
C GLU A 214 13.88 4.40 12.27
N TYR A 215 13.45 4.76 13.48
CA TYR A 215 12.20 4.27 14.08
C TYR A 215 11.02 4.67 13.20
N VAL A 216 10.92 5.96 12.84
CA VAL A 216 9.85 6.48 11.97
C VAL A 216 9.86 5.81 10.60
N ILE A 217 11.01 5.74 9.94
CA ILE A 217 11.12 5.15 8.59
C ILE A 217 10.70 3.67 8.60
N LEU A 218 11.17 2.91 9.58
CA LEU A 218 10.86 1.49 9.65
C LEU A 218 9.37 1.25 9.93
N HIS A 219 8.74 2.09 10.75
CA HIS A 219 7.30 2.09 10.97
C HIS A 219 6.53 2.31 9.66
N GLN A 220 6.92 3.33 8.89
CA GLN A 220 6.29 3.61 7.58
C GLN A 220 6.53 2.47 6.57
N MET A 221 7.69 1.82 6.59
CA MET A 221 7.93 0.64 5.76
C MET A 221 6.93 -0.49 6.06
N VAL A 222 6.63 -0.76 7.33
CA VAL A 222 5.68 -1.81 7.73
C VAL A 222 4.24 -1.48 7.31
N HIS A 223 3.79 -0.23 7.44
CA HIS A 223 2.51 0.18 6.83
C HIS A 223 2.50 -0.06 5.32
N GLY A 224 3.59 0.30 4.63
CA GLY A 224 3.76 0.07 3.20
C GLY A 224 3.73 -1.40 2.77
N LEU A 225 4.10 -2.32 3.65
CA LEU A 225 3.97 -3.76 3.41
C LEU A 225 2.54 -4.28 3.52
N GLY A 226 1.62 -3.51 4.09
CA GLY A 226 0.20 -3.88 4.17
C GLY A 226 -0.43 -3.78 5.54
N MET A 227 0.23 -3.21 6.55
CA MET A 227 -0.38 -2.98 7.87
C MET A 227 -1.30 -1.76 7.84
N ILE A 228 -2.31 -1.83 6.97
CA ILE A 228 -3.27 -0.78 6.65
C ILE A 228 -4.66 -1.40 6.49
N SER A 229 -5.70 -0.65 6.81
CA SER A 229 -7.10 -1.06 6.71
C SER A 229 -7.81 -0.29 5.60
N SER A 230 -8.80 -0.90 4.93
CA SER A 230 -9.74 -0.13 4.10
C SER A 230 -10.80 0.60 4.91
N TRP A 231 -10.87 0.35 6.22
CA TRP A 231 -11.94 0.87 7.08
C TRP A 231 -11.54 2.19 7.73
N ALA A 232 -12.39 3.19 7.56
CA ALA A 232 -12.19 4.52 8.13
C ALA A 232 -13.54 5.23 8.32
N PRO A 233 -13.58 6.32 9.10
CA PRO A 233 -14.75 7.17 9.18
C PRO A 233 -14.79 8.15 8.01
N TYR A 234 -14.90 7.62 6.78
CA TYR A 234 -14.85 8.39 5.53
C TYR A 234 -15.78 9.61 5.53
N PHE A 235 -16.95 9.51 6.16
CA PHE A 235 -17.96 10.57 6.15
C PHE A 235 -17.90 11.51 7.37
N TYR A 236 -17.12 11.17 8.40
CA TYR A 236 -17.01 11.95 9.65
C TYR A 236 -15.62 12.52 9.90
N ASP A 237 -14.57 12.00 9.25
CA ASP A 237 -13.23 12.54 9.39
C ASP A 237 -13.17 13.98 8.86
N SER A 238 -12.74 14.92 9.70
CA SER A 238 -12.67 16.34 9.35
C SER A 238 -11.67 16.68 8.24
N ALA A 239 -10.71 15.78 7.96
CA ALA A 239 -9.79 15.87 6.85
C ALA A 239 -10.34 15.20 5.57
N SER A 240 -11.42 14.42 5.65
CA SER A 240 -12.01 13.75 4.51
C SER A 240 -12.73 14.72 3.57
N PRO A 241 -12.50 14.64 2.25
CA PRO A 241 -13.28 15.41 1.28
C PRO A 241 -14.77 15.05 1.30
N PHE A 242 -15.13 13.80 1.64
CA PHE A 242 -16.52 13.38 1.73
C PHE A 242 -17.25 14.08 2.88
N HIS A 243 -16.60 14.17 4.04
CA HIS A 243 -17.14 14.91 5.18
C HIS A 243 -17.36 16.38 4.85
N LEU A 244 -16.40 17.02 4.17
CA LEU A 244 -16.51 18.43 3.76
C LEU A 244 -17.69 18.69 2.82
N LEU A 245 -18.07 17.71 1.99
CA LEU A 245 -19.24 17.80 1.11
C LEU A 245 -20.56 17.58 1.87
N LEU A 246 -20.56 16.78 2.94
CA LEU A 246 -21.78 16.31 3.61
C LEU A 246 -22.17 17.09 4.87
N LYS A 247 -21.21 17.66 5.59
CA LYS A 247 -21.41 18.22 6.95
C LYS A 247 -22.52 19.28 7.08
N ASP A 248 -22.84 19.98 5.99
CA ASP A 248 -23.88 21.03 5.94
C ASP A 248 -25.12 20.57 5.15
N MET A 249 -25.13 19.33 4.64
CA MET A 249 -26.18 18.75 3.80
C MET A 249 -26.98 17.67 4.52
N VAL A 250 -26.41 17.03 5.55
CA VAL A 250 -27.09 16.03 6.38
C VAL A 250 -27.66 16.68 7.63
N GLU A 251 -28.87 16.31 8.05
CA GLU A 251 -29.61 16.95 9.16
C GLU A 251 -28.82 17.00 10.48
N SER A 252 -27.99 15.98 10.74
CA SER A 252 -27.12 15.89 11.92
C SER A 252 -25.77 15.30 11.54
N GLU A 253 -24.68 15.93 11.97
CA GLU A 253 -23.32 15.38 11.83
C GLU A 253 -23.15 14.04 12.57
N ASP A 254 -23.97 13.77 13.59
CA ASP A 254 -23.95 12.48 14.29
C ASP A 254 -24.32 11.32 13.35
N ASN A 255 -25.12 11.56 12.32
CA ASN A 255 -25.47 10.54 11.33
C ASN A 255 -24.26 10.15 10.46
N LEU A 256 -23.21 10.97 10.44
CA LEU A 256 -22.00 10.68 9.67
C LEU A 256 -21.00 9.81 10.45
N LYS A 257 -21.20 9.61 11.76
CA LYS A 257 -20.36 8.77 12.65
C LYS A 257 -20.46 7.29 12.30
N LEU A 258 -19.89 6.94 11.16
CA LEU A 258 -19.97 5.64 10.51
C LEU A 258 -18.56 5.16 10.20
N ILE A 259 -18.24 3.91 10.52
CA ILE A 259 -17.05 3.24 10.00
C ILE A 259 -17.49 2.34 8.85
N THR A 260 -16.89 2.55 7.68
CA THR A 260 -17.23 1.83 6.45
C THR A 260 -15.96 1.37 5.73
N PRO A 261 -16.03 0.34 4.86
CA PRO A 261 -14.96 0.06 3.90
C PRO A 261 -14.81 1.25 2.94
N ASN A 262 -13.75 1.24 2.13
CA ASN A 262 -13.54 2.32 1.18
C ASN A 262 -14.73 2.49 0.22
N PRO A 263 -15.32 3.69 0.09
CA PRO A 263 -16.30 3.93 -0.96
C PRO A 263 -15.66 3.81 -2.35
N TYR A 264 -16.38 3.19 -3.29
CA TYR A 264 -16.09 3.36 -4.71
C TYR A 264 -16.64 4.71 -5.13
N TRP A 265 -15.77 5.60 -5.60
CA TRP A 265 -16.16 6.95 -5.96
C TRP A 265 -15.58 7.39 -7.30
N THR A 266 -16.31 8.26 -7.98
CA THR A 266 -15.91 8.87 -9.25
C THR A 266 -16.18 10.36 -9.24
N VAL A 267 -15.42 11.07 -10.08
CA VAL A 267 -15.61 12.49 -10.38
C VAL A 267 -15.51 12.63 -11.89
N ASN A 268 -16.61 13.03 -12.54
CA ASN A 268 -16.74 12.98 -14.00
C ASN A 268 -15.89 14.02 -14.76
N HIS A 269 -15.31 15.00 -14.06
CA HIS A 269 -14.40 16.02 -14.61
C HIS A 269 -13.68 16.75 -13.47
N ASP A 270 -12.51 17.35 -13.73
CA ASP A 270 -11.74 18.07 -12.70
C ASP A 270 -12.61 19.09 -11.94
N GLY A 271 -12.80 18.85 -10.63
CA GLY A 271 -13.62 19.69 -9.76
C GLY A 271 -15.14 19.49 -9.85
N GLY A 272 -15.60 18.44 -10.53
CA GLY A 272 -17.01 18.07 -10.64
C GLY A 272 -17.61 17.40 -9.39
N PRO A 273 -18.91 17.07 -9.41
CA PRO A 273 -19.57 16.40 -8.28
C PRO A 273 -19.00 15.00 -8.05
N VAL A 274 -19.03 14.59 -6.78
CA VAL A 274 -18.60 13.25 -6.34
C VAL A 274 -19.78 12.30 -6.37
N TYR A 275 -19.56 11.13 -6.96
CA TYR A 275 -20.50 10.03 -6.97
C TYR A 275 -19.93 8.87 -6.16
N ILE A 276 -20.77 8.22 -5.35
CA ILE A 276 -20.47 7.00 -4.61
C ILE A 276 -21.57 5.99 -4.94
N SER A 277 -21.21 4.85 -5.52
CA SER A 277 -22.19 3.84 -5.95
C SER A 277 -22.16 2.57 -5.12
N LYS A 278 -21.04 2.22 -4.49
CA LYS A 278 -20.87 0.99 -3.71
C LYS A 278 -19.70 1.10 -2.74
N PHE A 279 -19.54 0.11 -1.86
CA PHE A 279 -18.31 -0.07 -1.09
C PHE A 279 -17.36 -1.06 -1.79
N GLN A 280 -16.06 -0.78 -1.75
CA GLN A 280 -15.02 -1.62 -2.35
C GLN A 280 -14.67 -2.82 -1.46
N TYR A 281 -13.95 -3.77 -2.05
CA TYR A 281 -13.37 -4.93 -1.36
C TYR A 281 -12.45 -4.51 -0.20
N ASN A 282 -12.35 -5.41 0.79
CA ASN A 282 -11.51 -5.21 1.95
C ASN A 282 -10.04 -5.46 1.61
N LEU A 283 -9.11 -4.82 2.35
CA LEU A 283 -7.70 -5.19 2.27
C LEU A 283 -7.47 -6.54 2.94
N ILE A 284 -6.47 -7.29 2.48
CA ILE A 284 -6.11 -8.58 3.09
C ILE A 284 -5.80 -8.48 4.59
N PHE A 285 -5.38 -7.30 5.07
CA PHE A 285 -5.19 -7.03 6.50
C PHE A 285 -6.50 -7.15 7.30
N ASP A 286 -7.61 -6.65 6.74
CA ASP A 286 -8.92 -6.60 7.39
C ASP A 286 -9.51 -7.99 7.60
N ARG A 287 -9.08 -8.98 6.80
CA ARG A 287 -9.46 -10.39 6.95
C ARG A 287 -9.18 -10.93 8.34
N PHE A 288 -8.13 -10.45 8.97
CA PHE A 288 -7.68 -10.94 10.28
C PHE A 288 -8.17 -10.07 11.43
N LEU A 289 -8.99 -9.06 11.15
CA LEU A 289 -9.51 -8.17 12.17
C LEU A 289 -10.82 -8.72 12.74
N THR A 290 -10.97 -8.55 14.05
CA THR A 290 -12.18 -8.86 14.80
C THR A 290 -12.57 -7.67 15.65
N LEU A 291 -13.86 -7.42 15.75
CA LEU A 291 -14.44 -6.34 16.53
C LEU A 291 -15.21 -6.92 17.70
N ARG A 292 -14.84 -6.52 18.90
CA ARG A 292 -15.50 -6.91 20.14
C ARG A 292 -16.44 -5.80 20.59
N TYR A 293 -17.70 -6.16 20.81
CA TYR A 293 -18.72 -5.27 21.38
C TYR A 293 -18.82 -5.54 22.89
N PRO A 294 -18.33 -4.64 23.76
CA PRO A 294 -18.26 -4.92 25.20
C PRO A 294 -19.62 -5.14 25.85
N GLU A 295 -20.65 -4.44 25.35
CA GLU A 295 -22.00 -4.45 25.93
C GLU A 295 -22.72 -5.79 25.72
N THR A 296 -22.54 -6.40 24.55
CA THR A 296 -23.17 -7.67 24.17
C THR A 296 -22.24 -8.86 24.35
N ASN A 297 -20.94 -8.61 24.56
CA ASN A 297 -19.86 -9.60 24.56
C ASN A 297 -19.82 -10.46 23.27
N ILE A 298 -20.28 -9.88 22.16
CA ILE A 298 -20.19 -10.45 20.82
C ILE A 298 -18.83 -10.09 20.22
N THR A 299 -18.30 -10.95 19.34
CA THR A 299 -17.08 -10.68 18.56
C THR A 299 -17.34 -11.08 17.13
N ASP A 300 -17.27 -10.10 16.23
CA ASP A 300 -17.52 -10.29 14.81
C ASP A 300 -16.22 -10.18 14.03
N ALA A 301 -16.10 -10.96 12.96
CA ALA A 301 -15.00 -10.79 12.03
C ALA A 301 -15.28 -9.60 11.12
N LEU A 302 -14.30 -8.69 10.98
CA LEU A 302 -14.50 -7.42 10.26
C LEU A 302 -14.88 -7.64 8.79
N TRP A 303 -14.33 -8.69 8.18
CA TRP A 303 -14.62 -9.02 6.78
C TRP A 303 -16.07 -9.50 6.56
N GLU A 304 -16.71 -10.16 7.54
CA GLU A 304 -18.11 -10.58 7.45
C GLU A 304 -19.02 -9.33 7.41
N VAL A 305 -18.75 -8.38 8.30
CA VAL A 305 -19.45 -7.09 8.31
C VAL A 305 -19.20 -6.32 7.01
N GLY A 306 -17.98 -6.39 6.47
CA GLY A 306 -17.64 -5.80 5.18
C GLY A 306 -18.43 -6.39 4.01
N PHE A 307 -18.65 -7.70 3.99
CA PHE A 307 -19.46 -8.35 2.96
C PHE A 307 -20.92 -7.91 3.01
N ASP A 308 -21.48 -7.74 4.22
CA ASP A 308 -22.82 -7.18 4.39
C ASP A 308 -22.90 -5.75 3.83
N MET A 309 -21.92 -4.90 4.13
CA MET A 309 -21.89 -3.53 3.59
C MET A 309 -21.68 -3.48 2.08
N GLN A 310 -20.84 -4.35 1.53
CA GLN A 310 -20.59 -4.43 0.08
C GLN A 310 -21.81 -4.90 -0.72
N SER A 311 -22.82 -5.47 -0.07
CA SER A 311 -24.11 -5.78 -0.71
C SER A 311 -24.96 -4.53 -0.99
N PHE A 312 -24.66 -3.40 -0.34
CA PHE A 312 -25.29 -2.11 -0.58
C PHE A 312 -24.68 -1.43 -1.81
N CYS A 313 -25.52 -1.04 -2.76
CA CYS A 313 -25.14 -0.18 -3.88
C CYS A 313 -26.30 0.69 -4.36
N MET A 314 -25.95 1.64 -5.24
CA MET A 314 -26.88 2.46 -5.99
C MET A 314 -26.50 2.49 -7.48
N PRO A 315 -27.48 2.63 -8.39
CA PRO A 315 -27.22 2.93 -9.80
C PRO A 315 -26.36 4.19 -9.95
N GLU A 316 -25.47 4.21 -10.95
CA GLU A 316 -24.51 5.32 -11.13
C GLU A 316 -25.17 6.69 -11.33
N ASP A 317 -26.35 6.72 -11.94
CA ASP A 317 -27.15 7.93 -12.16
C ASP A 317 -27.81 8.47 -10.88
N GLU A 318 -27.98 7.62 -9.87
CA GLU A 318 -28.48 7.98 -8.53
C GLU A 318 -27.36 8.12 -7.50
N ALA A 319 -26.11 7.80 -7.86
CA ALA A 319 -24.97 7.70 -6.96
C ALA A 319 -24.41 9.04 -6.46
N PHE A 320 -25.10 10.18 -6.66
CA PHE A 320 -24.63 11.45 -6.12
C PHE A 320 -24.46 11.33 -4.59
N ILE A 321 -23.32 11.79 -4.06
CA ILE A 321 -22.90 11.50 -2.67
C ILE A 321 -23.97 11.77 -1.60
N VAL A 322 -24.76 12.84 -1.75
CA VAL A 322 -25.84 13.16 -0.81
C VAL A 322 -26.95 12.10 -0.86
N ASN A 323 -27.40 11.74 -2.07
CA ASN A 323 -28.42 10.71 -2.26
C ASN A 323 -27.93 9.34 -1.79
N PHE A 324 -26.64 9.04 -2.01
CA PHE A 324 -26.01 7.83 -1.50
C PHE A 324 -26.08 7.74 0.02
N ILE A 325 -25.69 8.80 0.72
CA ILE A 325 -25.70 8.82 2.18
C ILE A 325 -27.12 8.80 2.73
N GLU A 326 -28.06 9.55 2.16
CA GLU A 326 -29.47 9.51 2.59
C GLU A 326 -30.07 8.11 2.42
N THR A 327 -29.82 7.46 1.28
CA THR A 327 -30.29 6.11 1.01
C THR A 327 -29.61 5.09 1.93
N PHE A 328 -28.30 5.22 2.15
CA PHE A 328 -27.56 4.36 3.06
C PHE A 328 -28.10 4.46 4.48
N LEU A 329 -28.30 5.68 4.99
CA LEU A 329 -28.85 5.94 6.32
C LEU A 329 -30.29 5.45 6.48
N SER A 330 -31.07 5.36 5.40
CA SER A 330 -32.41 4.78 5.41
C SER A 330 -32.43 3.24 5.47
N ASN A 331 -31.28 2.59 5.25
CA ASN A 331 -31.12 1.15 5.40
C ASN A 331 -30.67 0.81 6.83
N ASP A 332 -31.66 0.72 7.72
CA ASP A 332 -31.44 0.53 9.16
C ASP A 332 -30.45 -0.61 9.48
N THR A 333 -30.47 -1.73 8.73
CA THR A 333 -29.63 -2.89 9.04
C THR A 333 -28.13 -2.66 8.80
N VAL A 334 -27.77 -1.99 7.69
CA VAL A 334 -26.36 -1.79 7.32
C VAL A 334 -25.81 -0.51 7.93
N ALA A 335 -26.64 0.53 8.04
CA ALA A 335 -26.27 1.78 8.69
C ALA A 335 -26.04 1.61 10.20
N GLU A 336 -26.89 0.84 10.90
CA GLU A 336 -26.72 0.54 12.33
C GLU A 336 -25.40 -0.18 12.58
N LYS A 337 -25.05 -1.19 11.76
CA LYS A 337 -23.74 -1.85 11.84
C LYS A 337 -22.58 -0.85 11.69
N ALA A 338 -22.64 0.06 10.73
CA ALA A 338 -21.58 1.06 10.54
C ALA A 338 -21.46 2.03 11.73
N ALA A 339 -22.57 2.40 12.36
CA ALA A 339 -22.60 3.26 13.55
C ALA A 339 -22.11 2.53 14.82
N ASP A 340 -22.51 1.27 15.00
CA ASP A 340 -22.03 0.42 16.10
C ASP A 340 -20.52 0.18 15.98
N MET A 341 -20.03 -0.03 14.76
CA MET A 341 -18.60 -0.11 14.50
C MET A 341 -17.86 1.17 14.85
N PHE A 342 -18.44 2.34 14.54
CA PHE A 342 -17.86 3.62 14.96
C PHE A 342 -17.73 3.72 16.47
N THR A 343 -18.78 3.35 17.20
CA THR A 343 -18.77 3.33 18.67
C THR A 343 -17.74 2.35 19.21
N ALA A 344 -17.69 1.14 18.66
CA ALA A 344 -16.74 0.12 19.06
C ALA A 344 -15.30 0.56 18.79
N MET A 345 -14.95 1.02 17.59
CA MET A 345 -13.59 1.47 17.25
C MET A 345 -13.18 2.78 17.95
N SER A 346 -14.16 3.57 18.40
CA SER A 346 -13.94 4.72 19.29
C SER A 346 -13.88 4.33 20.78
N THR A 347 -13.99 3.05 21.10
CA THR A 347 -13.88 2.50 22.46
C THR A 347 -12.56 1.75 22.62
N PRO A 348 -11.77 1.97 23.69
CA PRO A 348 -10.53 1.22 23.90
C PRO A 348 -10.72 -0.30 23.91
N GLN A 349 -9.73 -1.01 23.38
CA GLN A 349 -9.58 -2.47 23.45
C GLN A 349 -10.62 -3.33 22.70
N THR A 350 -11.25 -2.78 21.65
CA THR A 350 -12.33 -3.43 20.90
C THR A 350 -11.89 -4.06 19.58
N LEU A 351 -10.89 -3.49 18.88
CA LEU A 351 -10.41 -4.01 17.59
C LEU A 351 -9.17 -4.89 17.75
N ARG A 352 -9.18 -6.12 17.24
CA ARG A 352 -8.05 -7.05 17.43
C ARG A 352 -7.65 -7.70 16.13
N PHE A 353 -6.35 -7.88 15.94
CA PHE A 353 -5.81 -8.81 14.96
C PHE A 353 -5.82 -10.23 15.56
N ASP A 354 -6.56 -11.15 14.96
CA ASP A 354 -6.74 -12.52 15.44
C ASP A 354 -5.84 -13.50 14.69
N PHE A 355 -5.06 -14.29 15.44
CA PHE A 355 -4.17 -15.31 14.89
C PHE A 355 -4.63 -16.75 15.18
N THR A 356 -5.79 -16.95 15.80
CA THR A 356 -6.24 -18.25 16.32
C THR A 356 -6.41 -19.33 15.24
N ASN A 357 -6.76 -18.95 14.02
CA ASN A 357 -6.96 -19.87 12.90
C ASN A 357 -5.72 -20.03 12.00
N LEU A 358 -4.58 -19.43 12.36
CA LEU A 358 -3.35 -19.51 11.58
C LEU A 358 -2.50 -20.70 12.04
N THR A 359 -2.39 -21.74 11.21
CA THR A 359 -1.55 -22.90 11.51
C THR A 359 -0.31 -22.93 10.63
N TYR A 360 0.84 -22.58 11.22
CA TYR A 360 2.17 -22.73 10.60
C TYR A 360 3.00 -23.75 11.39
N PRO A 361 2.97 -25.06 11.06
CA PRO A 361 3.60 -26.10 11.87
C PRO A 361 5.11 -25.90 12.13
N GLN A 362 5.80 -25.20 11.22
CA GLN A 362 7.23 -24.91 11.34
C GLN A 362 7.55 -23.64 12.14
N SER A 363 6.53 -22.87 12.52
CA SER A 363 6.72 -21.59 13.19
C SER A 363 7.30 -21.72 14.60
N VAL A 364 8.25 -20.84 14.90
CA VAL A 364 8.76 -20.63 16.27
C VAL A 364 7.62 -20.21 17.21
N PHE A 365 6.61 -19.47 16.73
CA PHE A 365 5.45 -19.06 17.53
C PHE A 365 4.76 -20.24 18.20
N ASN A 366 4.64 -21.37 17.51
CA ASN A 366 3.94 -22.54 18.01
C ASN A 366 4.78 -23.36 19.01
N LYS A 367 6.10 -23.20 18.97
CA LYS A 367 7.06 -23.96 19.80
C LYS A 367 7.49 -23.19 21.05
N ASP A 368 7.53 -21.87 20.98
CA ASP A 368 7.89 -20.99 22.10
C ASP A 368 6.65 -20.70 22.99
N PRO A 369 6.67 -21.08 24.29
CA PRO A 369 5.51 -20.91 25.17
C PRO A 369 5.09 -19.45 25.37
N TYR A 370 6.05 -18.53 25.46
CA TYR A 370 5.76 -17.10 25.63
C TYR A 370 5.07 -16.58 24.37
N LEU A 371 5.64 -16.85 23.19
CA LEU A 371 5.06 -16.39 21.94
C LEU A 371 3.67 -16.98 21.67
N ASN A 372 3.49 -18.29 21.92
CA ASN A 372 2.22 -18.98 21.72
C ASN A 372 1.10 -18.41 22.61
N GLN A 373 1.43 -18.03 23.85
CA GLN A 373 0.47 -17.43 24.77
C GLN A 373 0.21 -15.96 24.45
N THR A 374 1.26 -15.17 24.21
CA THR A 374 1.19 -13.72 24.06
C THR A 374 0.54 -13.30 22.75
N TYR A 375 0.80 -14.00 21.64
CA TYR A 375 0.37 -13.56 20.31
C TYR A 375 -0.84 -14.33 19.78
N ARG A 376 -1.78 -14.74 20.64
CA ARG A 376 -3.06 -15.31 20.17
C ARG A 376 -3.91 -14.28 19.43
N TYR A 377 -3.85 -13.04 19.90
CA TYR A 377 -4.38 -11.86 19.25
C TYR A 377 -3.46 -10.68 19.56
N MET A 378 -3.56 -9.61 18.78
CA MET A 378 -2.94 -8.33 19.09
C MET A 378 -4.01 -7.24 19.12
N GLN A 379 -3.97 -6.43 20.16
CA GLN A 379 -4.89 -5.31 20.30
C GLN A 379 -4.44 -4.18 19.37
N LEU A 380 -5.34 -3.70 18.52
CA LEU A 380 -5.11 -2.51 17.72
C LEU A 380 -5.59 -1.29 18.49
N TYR A 381 -5.02 -0.15 18.12
CA TYR A 381 -5.35 1.13 18.70
C TYR A 381 -6.81 1.47 18.45
N THR A 382 -7.56 1.65 19.53
CA THR A 382 -8.95 2.11 19.54
C THR A 382 -9.13 3.08 20.71
N GLY A 383 -10.19 3.89 20.72
CA GLY A 383 -10.42 4.81 21.85
C GLY A 383 -9.96 6.25 21.66
N SER A 384 -9.50 6.64 20.46
CA SER A 384 -9.43 8.05 20.08
C SER A 384 -10.67 8.45 19.28
N ASN A 385 -10.98 9.75 19.23
CA ASN A 385 -11.88 10.25 18.18
C ASN A 385 -11.33 9.72 16.84
N ALA A 386 -12.14 9.00 16.07
CA ALA A 386 -11.67 8.26 14.89
C ALA A 386 -11.20 9.18 13.74
N THR A 387 -11.07 10.48 14.01
CA THR A 387 -10.86 11.54 13.05
C THR A 387 -9.45 12.08 13.09
N LEU A 388 -8.93 12.46 11.93
CA LEU A 388 -7.75 13.31 11.81
C LEU A 388 -8.11 14.78 12.09
N ASN A 389 -7.10 15.62 12.34
CA ASN A 389 -7.34 17.05 12.52
C ASN A 389 -7.57 17.72 11.16
N LYS A 390 -8.36 18.79 11.17
CA LYS A 390 -8.60 19.61 9.97
C LYS A 390 -7.27 20.11 9.39
N GLY A 391 -7.04 19.80 8.11
CA GLY A 391 -5.83 20.18 7.38
C GLY A 391 -4.74 19.11 7.37
N ASP A 392 -4.92 18.02 8.13
CA ASP A 392 -4.09 16.82 7.94
C ASP A 392 -4.32 16.23 6.55
N TYR A 393 -3.30 15.54 6.06
CA TYR A 393 -3.36 14.87 4.79
C TYR A 393 -4.30 13.67 4.87
N TYR A 394 -5.30 13.62 3.98
CA TYR A 394 -6.26 12.54 3.90
C TYR A 394 -6.07 11.74 2.62
N ARG A 395 -5.96 10.40 2.74
CA ARG A 395 -5.92 9.50 1.60
C ARG A 395 -7.16 8.60 1.60
N PRO A 396 -8.09 8.79 0.65
CA PRO A 396 -9.19 7.84 0.48
C PRO A 396 -8.68 6.42 0.23
N GLY A 397 -9.35 5.44 0.84
CA GLY A 397 -9.10 4.01 0.65
C GLY A 397 -8.00 3.35 1.47
N ILE A 398 -7.28 4.11 2.30
CA ILE A 398 -6.23 3.54 3.16
C ILE A 398 -6.25 4.24 4.52
N TRP A 399 -6.40 3.45 5.58
CA TRP A 399 -6.23 3.87 6.96
C TRP A 399 -5.05 3.17 7.62
N HIS A 400 -4.21 3.93 8.32
CA HIS A 400 -3.00 3.39 8.96
C HIS A 400 -3.36 2.70 10.27
N ALA A 401 -3.13 1.39 10.33
CA ALA A 401 -3.46 0.58 11.50
C ALA A 401 -2.30 0.56 12.49
N HIS A 402 -2.57 0.94 13.74
CA HIS A 402 -1.58 0.97 14.81
C HIS A 402 -1.90 -0.09 15.85
N LEU A 403 -0.87 -0.60 16.51
CA LEU A 403 -1.02 -1.37 17.74
C LEU A 403 -1.41 -0.44 18.89
N ASP A 404 -2.11 -0.99 19.88
CA ASP A 404 -2.44 -0.27 21.11
C ASP A 404 -1.17 0.26 21.80
N ASP A 405 -1.22 1.46 22.38
CA ASP A 405 -0.03 2.07 22.99
C ASP A 405 0.45 1.30 24.24
N ALA A 406 -0.33 0.36 24.77
CA ALA A 406 0.13 -0.63 25.74
C ALA A 406 1.36 -1.43 25.26
N TYR A 407 1.58 -1.53 23.94
CA TYR A 407 2.74 -2.20 23.37
C TYR A 407 4.02 -1.34 23.35
N ILE A 408 3.99 -0.06 23.72
CA ILE A 408 5.15 0.87 23.61
C ILE A 408 6.37 0.44 24.44
N GLY A 409 6.15 -0.35 25.50
CA GLY A 409 7.20 -0.91 26.35
C GLY A 409 7.60 -2.34 26.01
N THR A 410 7.04 -2.91 24.93
CA THR A 410 7.18 -4.31 24.55
C THR A 410 8.04 -4.45 23.30
N PRO A 411 8.45 -5.68 22.91
CA PRO A 411 9.11 -5.92 21.63
C PRO A 411 8.37 -5.40 20.39
N ASP A 412 7.06 -5.19 20.47
CA ASP A 412 6.20 -4.74 19.36
C ASP A 412 5.93 -3.23 19.35
N PHE A 413 6.77 -2.43 20.04
CA PHE A 413 6.62 -0.98 20.10
C PHE A 413 6.60 -0.30 18.72
N LEU A 414 7.21 -0.92 17.69
CA LEU A 414 7.44 -0.28 16.41
C LEU A 414 6.16 0.27 15.75
N MET A 415 5.02 -0.39 15.95
CA MET A 415 3.76 -0.02 15.30
C MET A 415 2.74 0.62 16.24
N THR A 416 3.16 1.13 17.41
CA THR A 416 2.27 1.93 18.26
C THR A 416 1.99 3.29 17.63
N ARG A 417 0.92 3.96 18.07
CA ARG A 417 0.55 5.29 17.55
C ARG A 417 1.59 6.34 17.95
N GLU A 418 2.07 6.25 19.18
CA GLU A 418 3.05 7.21 19.70
C GLU A 418 4.50 6.73 19.52
N TYR A 419 5.35 7.66 19.09
CA TYR A 419 6.80 7.45 19.09
C TYR A 419 7.39 7.79 20.45
N LYS A 420 8.25 6.91 20.96
CA LYS A 420 9.01 7.16 22.18
C LYS A 420 10.18 8.11 21.91
N LEU A 421 10.04 9.35 22.40
CA LEU A 421 11.07 10.37 22.33
C LEU A 421 12.24 10.09 23.29
N GLY A 422 13.39 10.72 23.06
CA GLY A 422 14.56 10.66 23.95
C GLY A 422 15.29 9.32 23.95
N LYS A 423 14.93 8.38 23.07
CA LYS A 423 15.57 7.07 22.97
C LYS A 423 15.90 6.69 21.53
N SER A 424 17.13 6.26 21.30
CA SER A 424 17.51 5.67 20.02
C SER A 424 16.79 4.34 19.80
N LEU A 425 16.60 3.96 18.54
CA LEU A 425 15.98 2.69 18.17
C LEU A 425 16.70 1.49 18.80
N SER A 426 18.03 1.54 18.86
CA SER A 426 18.82 0.50 19.52
C SER A 426 18.57 0.44 21.03
N SER A 427 18.37 1.58 21.70
CA SER A 427 18.03 1.60 23.13
C SER A 427 16.66 0.99 23.37
N LEU A 428 15.67 1.33 22.53
CA LEU A 428 14.32 0.77 22.61
C LEU A 428 14.33 -0.76 22.45
N VAL A 429 15.07 -1.26 21.47
CA VAL A 429 15.26 -2.71 21.27
C VAL A 429 15.98 -3.37 22.44
N ASN A 430 16.97 -2.71 23.05
CA ASN A 430 17.65 -3.26 24.23
C ASN A 430 16.70 -3.36 25.43
N ASP A 431 15.93 -2.31 25.68
CA ASP A 431 14.98 -2.24 26.80
C ASP A 431 13.87 -3.28 26.64
N ALA A 432 13.26 -3.35 25.45
CA ALA A 432 12.14 -4.24 25.17
C ALA A 432 12.49 -5.73 25.31
N TYR A 433 13.75 -6.10 25.04
CA TYR A 433 14.24 -7.49 25.11
C TYR A 433 15.04 -7.79 26.38
N ALA A 434 15.11 -6.87 27.35
CA ALA A 434 15.93 -7.06 28.55
C ALA A 434 15.56 -8.32 29.35
N ASN A 435 14.26 -8.69 29.34
CA ASN A 435 13.71 -9.81 30.11
C ASN A 435 13.05 -10.89 29.24
N ILE A 436 13.24 -10.83 27.91
CA ILE A 436 12.59 -11.75 26.95
C ILE A 436 13.68 -12.39 26.10
N SER A 437 13.64 -13.71 25.96
CA SER A 437 14.60 -14.47 25.14
C SER A 437 13.85 -15.35 24.15
N ILE A 438 13.80 -14.91 22.90
CA ILE A 438 13.16 -15.64 21.80
C ILE A 438 14.26 -16.27 20.95
N LYS A 439 14.15 -17.55 20.64
CA LYS A 439 15.13 -18.27 19.81
C LYS A 439 14.47 -18.73 18.52
N TYR A 440 15.20 -18.63 17.41
CA TYR A 440 14.76 -19.13 16.11
C TYR A 440 15.89 -19.88 15.40
N ASN A 441 15.51 -20.78 14.50
CA ASN A 441 16.45 -21.53 13.68
C ASN A 441 16.57 -20.86 12.32
N MET A 442 17.81 -20.61 11.89
CA MET A 442 18.10 -20.19 10.53
C MET A 442 18.96 -21.25 9.85
N THR A 443 18.64 -21.52 8.59
CA THR A 443 19.48 -22.36 7.73
C THR A 443 20.51 -21.46 7.04
N ARG A 444 21.80 -21.75 7.22
CA ARG A 444 22.88 -21.03 6.54
C ARG A 444 23.72 -21.98 5.67
N PRO A 445 24.14 -21.55 4.47
CA PRO A 445 25.07 -22.31 3.66
C PRO A 445 26.46 -22.28 4.31
N VAL A 446 27.05 -23.46 4.51
CA VAL A 446 28.40 -23.64 5.04
C VAL A 446 29.22 -24.43 4.04
N ASN A 447 30.39 -23.91 3.71
CA ASN A 447 31.32 -24.61 2.82
C ASN A 447 32.07 -25.67 3.62
N VAL A 448 31.78 -26.94 3.31
CA VAL A 448 32.41 -28.10 3.93
C VAL A 448 33.38 -28.71 2.92
N THR A 449 34.66 -28.77 3.29
CA THR A 449 35.66 -29.50 2.52
C THR A 449 35.58 -30.97 2.89
N THR A 450 35.14 -31.79 1.94
CA THR A 450 35.07 -33.25 2.10
C THR A 450 36.22 -33.91 1.36
N THR A 451 36.99 -34.75 2.05
CA THR A 451 38.05 -35.55 1.45
C THR A 451 37.55 -36.99 1.34
N SER A 452 37.35 -37.48 0.11
CA SER A 452 37.03 -38.88 -0.15
C SER A 452 38.27 -39.62 -0.65
N VAL A 453 38.49 -40.84 -0.16
CA VAL A 453 39.57 -41.70 -0.62
C VAL A 453 38.99 -42.68 -1.65
N HIS A 454 39.51 -42.65 -2.87
CA HIS A 454 39.14 -43.60 -3.91
C HIS A 454 40.37 -44.40 -4.35
N ASN A 455 40.19 -45.71 -4.45
CA ASN A 455 41.24 -46.60 -4.94
C ASN A 455 41.20 -46.63 -6.46
N VAL A 456 42.27 -46.15 -7.10
CA VAL A 456 42.42 -46.17 -8.56
C VAL A 456 43.34 -47.33 -8.92
N THR A 457 42.82 -48.26 -9.69
CA THR A 457 43.61 -49.40 -10.21
C THR A 457 44.11 -49.05 -11.60
N THR A 458 45.43 -49.06 -11.78
CA THR A 458 46.09 -48.86 -13.09
C THR A 458 46.88 -50.10 -13.45
N VAL A 459 46.86 -50.47 -14.73
CA VAL A 459 47.64 -51.60 -15.24
C VAL A 459 48.95 -51.07 -15.80
N VAL A 460 50.05 -51.40 -15.14
CA VAL A 460 51.40 -51.10 -15.62
C VAL A 460 52.10 -52.42 -15.88
N ASN A 461 52.53 -52.64 -17.13
CA ASN A 461 53.20 -53.87 -17.59
C ASN A 461 52.44 -55.18 -17.30
N GLY A 462 51.12 -55.20 -17.44
CA GLY A 462 50.30 -56.41 -17.27
C GLY A 462 49.99 -56.80 -15.82
N THR A 463 50.44 -55.99 -14.85
CA THR A 463 50.14 -56.14 -13.41
C THR A 463 49.25 -55.00 -12.92
N ASN A 464 48.20 -55.36 -12.16
CA ASN A 464 47.28 -54.39 -11.56
C ASN A 464 47.93 -53.74 -10.33
N HIS A 465 48.12 -52.42 -10.37
CA HIS A 465 48.54 -51.62 -9.22
C HIS A 465 47.40 -50.75 -8.75
N THR A 466 47.01 -50.92 -7.48
CA THR A 466 45.97 -50.10 -6.84
C THR A 466 46.63 -49.03 -5.99
N VAL A 467 46.32 -47.76 -6.26
CA VAL A 467 46.81 -46.61 -5.49
C VAL A 467 45.62 -45.88 -4.88
N SER A 468 45.70 -45.57 -3.59
CA SER A 468 44.69 -44.76 -2.90
C SER A 468 44.92 -43.29 -3.22
N VAL A 469 43.95 -42.67 -3.89
CA VAL A 469 43.97 -41.26 -4.27
C VAL A 469 42.99 -40.49 -3.40
N ASN A 470 43.48 -39.42 -2.77
CA ASN A 470 42.63 -38.49 -2.01
C ASN A 470 42.02 -37.48 -2.98
N SER A 471 40.69 -37.42 -3.04
CA SER A 471 39.94 -36.41 -3.78
C SER A 471 39.31 -35.44 -2.79
N THR A 472 39.67 -34.17 -2.88
CA THR A 472 39.09 -33.11 -2.04
C THR A 472 38.01 -32.38 -2.83
N SER A 473 36.78 -32.35 -2.31
CA SER A 473 35.67 -31.59 -2.90
C SER A 473 35.10 -30.60 -1.88
N ASN A 474 34.95 -29.34 -2.29
CA ASN A 474 34.23 -28.34 -1.51
C ASN A 474 32.74 -28.47 -1.83
N LYS A 475 31.93 -28.78 -0.82
CA LYS A 475 30.47 -28.86 -0.95
C LYS A 475 29.84 -27.81 -0.05
N THR A 476 28.87 -27.06 -0.57
CA THR A 476 28.03 -26.19 0.25
C THR A 476 26.94 -27.05 0.89
N MET A 477 26.98 -27.20 2.20
CA MET A 477 25.95 -27.88 3.00
C MET A 477 25.09 -26.84 3.71
N GLN A 478 23.84 -27.19 3.98
CA GLN A 478 22.94 -26.38 4.81
C GLN A 478 23.15 -26.74 6.28
N GLN A 479 23.49 -25.76 7.11
CA GLN A 479 23.58 -25.93 8.57
C GLN A 479 22.46 -25.13 9.24
N GLU A 480 21.67 -25.80 10.10
CA GLU A 480 20.76 -25.10 11.00
C GLU A 480 21.55 -24.51 12.17
N VAL A 481 21.33 -23.22 12.43
CA VAL A 481 21.91 -22.49 13.55
C VAL A 481 20.78 -21.86 14.35
N THR A 482 20.74 -22.11 15.66
CA THR A 482 19.82 -21.43 16.56
C THR A 482 20.38 -20.07 16.97
N LEU A 483 19.60 -19.01 16.76
CA LEU A 483 19.97 -17.64 17.08
C LEU A 483 18.99 -17.01 18.08
N LEU A 484 19.46 -16.01 18.81
CA LEU A 484 18.62 -15.15 19.65
C LEU A 484 17.97 -14.09 18.75
N TYR A 485 16.65 -13.99 18.80
CA TYR A 485 15.90 -12.97 18.10
C TYR A 485 15.95 -11.64 18.86
N LYS A 486 16.36 -10.58 18.17
CA LYS A 486 16.36 -9.21 18.67
C LYS A 486 16.31 -8.25 17.49
N SER A 487 15.20 -7.57 17.33
CA SER A 487 14.92 -6.67 16.20
C SER A 487 13.96 -5.57 16.64
N PRO A 488 14.02 -4.38 16.03
CA PRO A 488 12.98 -3.36 16.16
C PRO A 488 11.62 -3.81 15.63
N ILE A 489 11.57 -4.73 14.67
CA ILE A 489 10.29 -5.35 14.26
C ILE A 489 9.99 -6.46 15.26
N GLY A 490 8.99 -6.26 16.11
CA GLY A 490 8.61 -7.22 17.13
C GLY A 490 8.07 -8.53 16.56
N PRO A 491 8.08 -9.61 17.37
CA PRO A 491 7.57 -10.91 16.94
C PRO A 491 6.05 -10.88 16.66
N GLY A 492 5.26 -10.08 17.36
CA GLY A 492 3.85 -9.89 17.03
C GLY A 492 3.66 -9.25 15.65
N ILE A 493 4.44 -8.22 15.34
CA ILE A 493 4.43 -7.58 14.00
C ILE A 493 4.87 -8.58 12.92
N LEU A 494 5.90 -9.40 13.16
CA LEU A 494 6.27 -10.47 12.23
C LEU A 494 5.12 -11.46 12.02
N ARG A 495 4.38 -11.83 13.07
CA ARG A 495 3.23 -12.71 12.96
C ARG A 495 2.10 -12.10 12.13
N ILE A 496 1.89 -10.77 12.21
CA ILE A 496 0.97 -10.05 11.32
C ILE A 496 1.43 -10.20 9.88
N LEU A 497 2.69 -9.90 9.57
CA LEU A 497 3.23 -10.02 8.21
C LEU A 497 3.11 -11.46 7.68
N GLU A 498 3.34 -12.47 8.52
CA GLU A 498 3.14 -13.88 8.19
C GLU A 498 1.68 -14.24 7.94
N ALA A 499 0.74 -13.66 8.69
CA ALA A 499 -0.69 -13.83 8.45
C ALA A 499 -1.09 -13.28 7.08
N LEU A 500 -0.55 -12.12 6.69
CA LEU A 500 -0.76 -11.54 5.36
C LEU A 500 -0.16 -12.42 4.25
N GLY A 501 0.94 -13.13 4.53
CA GLY A 501 1.58 -14.07 3.62
C GLY A 501 3.06 -13.79 3.34
N TYR A 502 3.70 -12.86 4.05
CA TYR A 502 5.14 -12.68 3.98
C TYR A 502 5.88 -13.83 4.67
N SER A 503 7.07 -14.16 4.17
CA SER A 503 8.00 -15.03 4.88
C SER A 503 8.86 -14.22 5.86
N THR A 504 9.07 -14.74 7.07
CA THR A 504 9.95 -14.13 8.08
C THR A 504 10.91 -15.15 8.70
N VAL A 505 11.92 -14.65 9.39
CA VAL A 505 12.89 -15.46 10.13
C VAL A 505 12.28 -16.34 11.23
N LEU A 506 11.08 -16.04 11.73
CA LEU A 506 10.45 -16.81 12.80
C LEU A 506 9.66 -18.03 12.31
N THR A 507 9.33 -18.07 11.02
CA THR A 507 8.54 -19.17 10.47
C THR A 507 9.22 -19.88 9.30
N ASN A 508 10.13 -19.19 8.60
CA ASN A 508 10.84 -19.71 7.41
C ASN A 508 9.91 -20.49 6.48
N THR A 509 8.67 -20.01 6.33
CA THR A 509 7.71 -20.54 5.38
C THR A 509 8.16 -20.10 3.99
N ASN A 510 8.17 -21.03 3.03
CA ASN A 510 8.09 -20.59 1.65
C ASN A 510 6.79 -19.78 1.49
N TYR A 511 6.78 -18.77 0.61
CA TYR A 511 5.58 -17.99 0.29
C TYR A 511 4.45 -18.93 -0.12
N THR A 512 3.61 -19.29 0.84
CA THR A 512 2.49 -20.20 0.67
C THR A 512 1.28 -19.50 1.23
N ALA A 513 0.39 -19.07 0.35
CA ALA A 513 -0.93 -18.63 0.74
C ALA A 513 -1.76 -19.88 1.11
N ALA A 514 -1.50 -20.48 2.27
CA ALA A 514 -2.42 -21.47 2.83
C ALA A 514 -3.63 -20.70 3.38
N VAL A 515 -4.51 -20.27 2.48
CA VAL A 515 -5.65 -19.43 2.79
C VAL A 515 -6.92 -20.25 2.60
N ILE A 516 -7.70 -20.38 3.68
CA ILE A 516 -9.11 -20.80 3.60
C ILE A 516 -9.85 -19.69 2.87
N LYS A 517 -10.29 -19.94 1.64
CA LYS A 517 -11.11 -19.00 0.88
C LYS A 517 -12.37 -18.65 1.66
N THR A 518 -12.61 -17.36 1.83
CA THR A 518 -13.87 -16.86 2.37
C THR A 518 -14.98 -17.07 1.34
N ASN A 519 -16.18 -17.33 1.83
CA ASN A 519 -17.35 -17.45 0.97
C ASN A 519 -18.15 -16.15 1.09
N ARG A 520 -18.23 -15.41 0.00
CA ARG A 520 -19.05 -14.19 -0.10
C ARG A 520 -20.31 -14.52 -0.89
N THR A 521 -21.47 -14.21 -0.31
CA THR A 521 -22.73 -14.27 -1.05
C THR A 521 -22.79 -13.10 -2.02
N SER A 522 -23.02 -13.39 -3.30
CA SER A 522 -23.08 -12.38 -4.33
C SER A 522 -24.28 -11.44 -4.12
N GLY A 523 -23.99 -10.14 -3.98
CA GLY A 523 -25.01 -9.10 -3.77
C GLY A 523 -25.84 -8.79 -5.02
N THR A 524 -26.97 -8.09 -4.85
CA THR A 524 -27.86 -7.65 -5.95
C THR A 524 -27.16 -6.77 -6.98
N CYS A 525 -26.03 -6.18 -6.59
CA CYS A 525 -25.21 -5.26 -7.36
C CYS A 525 -24.07 -5.95 -8.12
N GLU A 526 -23.91 -7.26 -7.95
CA GLU A 526 -22.89 -8.06 -8.61
C GLU A 526 -23.36 -8.66 -9.95
N SER A 527 -24.48 -8.15 -10.49
CA SER A 527 -24.87 -8.47 -11.86
C SER A 527 -24.05 -7.61 -12.84
N ASP A 528 -23.14 -8.29 -13.54
CA ASP A 528 -22.46 -7.87 -14.77
C ASP A 528 -21.41 -6.74 -14.69
N SER A 529 -20.33 -6.93 -13.91
CA SER A 529 -19.01 -6.38 -14.31
C SER A 529 -18.29 -7.25 -15.35
N ASN A 530 -18.90 -8.37 -15.79
CA ASN A 530 -18.40 -9.25 -16.84
C ASN A 530 -19.11 -9.09 -18.20
N ASN A 531 -20.14 -8.24 -18.29
CA ASN A 531 -20.68 -7.77 -19.56
C ASN A 531 -20.50 -6.25 -19.63
N VAL A 532 -19.33 -5.83 -20.11
CA VAL A 532 -19.23 -4.51 -20.75
C VAL A 532 -20.33 -4.48 -21.82
N PRO A 533 -21.24 -3.50 -21.85
CA PRO A 533 -22.14 -3.33 -22.97
C PRO A 533 -21.26 -3.19 -24.21
N THR A 534 -21.28 -4.19 -25.10
CA THR A 534 -20.84 -3.98 -26.47
C THR A 534 -21.57 -2.75 -26.95
N GLN A 535 -20.82 -1.69 -27.25
CA GLN A 535 -21.31 -0.53 -27.94
C GLN A 535 -22.19 -1.03 -29.07
N SER A 536 -23.49 -0.75 -28.97
CA SER A 536 -24.44 -1.02 -30.03
C SER A 536 -24.02 -0.14 -31.20
N ASP A 537 -23.27 -0.71 -32.13
CA ASP A 537 -23.21 -0.20 -33.49
C ASP A 537 -24.64 -0.26 -34.02
N ASP A 538 -25.26 0.91 -34.09
CA ASP A 538 -26.53 1.11 -34.74
C ASP A 538 -26.33 0.91 -36.24
N SER A 539 -26.44 -0.34 -36.68
CA SER A 539 -26.72 -0.67 -38.08
C SER A 539 -27.77 -1.78 -38.14
N THR A 540 -28.98 -1.30 -38.39
CA THR A 540 -30.15 -1.96 -38.96
C THR A 540 -29.93 -3.35 -39.58
N GLN A 541 -30.81 -4.26 -39.17
CA GLN A 541 -31.08 -5.59 -39.71
C GLN A 541 -31.09 -5.67 -41.25
N MET A 542 -30.36 -6.64 -41.82
CA MET A 542 -30.86 -7.47 -42.91
C MET A 542 -30.33 -8.91 -42.83
N ASN A 543 -31.25 -9.86 -43.03
CA ASN A 543 -31.08 -11.30 -43.04
C ASN A 543 -30.19 -11.82 -44.20
N GLY A 544 -29.50 -12.95 -43.97
CA GLY A 544 -29.45 -14.05 -44.94
C GLY A 544 -28.08 -14.54 -45.44
N ALA A 545 -27.73 -15.76 -45.00
CA ALA A 545 -27.10 -16.86 -45.75
C ALA A 545 -25.68 -16.76 -46.37
N MET A 546 -24.87 -17.78 -46.01
CA MET A 546 -23.92 -18.58 -46.81
C MET A 546 -22.66 -17.96 -47.49
N TYR A 547 -21.52 -18.60 -47.15
CA TYR A 547 -20.33 -18.92 -47.97
C TYR A 547 -19.36 -17.82 -48.48
N SER A 548 -18.08 -18.02 -48.13
CA SER A 548 -16.89 -18.04 -49.02
C SER A 548 -16.14 -16.76 -49.42
N SER A 549 -14.86 -16.74 -49.02
CA SER A 549 -13.63 -16.40 -49.77
C SER A 549 -13.36 -14.99 -50.36
N ASN A 550 -12.08 -14.61 -50.18
CA ASN A 550 -11.19 -13.78 -51.02
C ASN A 550 -11.15 -12.25 -50.85
N MET A 551 -9.96 -11.82 -50.39
CA MET A 551 -9.03 -10.82 -50.97
C MET A 551 -9.55 -9.65 -51.83
N ASN A 552 -9.03 -8.46 -51.45
CA ASN A 552 -8.70 -7.26 -52.23
C ASN A 552 -9.82 -6.56 -53.02
N ASP A 553 -10.18 -5.34 -52.60
CA ASP A 553 -9.94 -4.11 -53.39
C ASP A 553 -10.52 -2.83 -52.75
N ALA A 554 -9.85 -1.72 -53.10
CA ALA A 554 -10.35 -0.35 -53.28
C ALA A 554 -10.41 0.66 -52.10
N MET A 555 -9.47 1.60 -52.21
CA MET A 555 -9.50 2.98 -51.72
C MET A 555 -10.68 3.82 -52.26
N SER A 556 -10.95 4.92 -51.54
CA SER A 556 -11.53 6.22 -51.95
C SER A 556 -13.05 6.45 -51.85
N ASN A 557 -13.45 7.30 -50.91
CA ASN A 557 -14.15 8.59 -51.12
C ASN A 557 -14.81 9.06 -49.80
N ILE A 558 -14.35 10.20 -49.26
CA ILE A 558 -15.08 10.95 -48.23
C ILE A 558 -15.65 12.20 -48.91
N ASP A 559 -16.98 12.32 -48.85
CA ASP A 559 -17.76 13.38 -49.49
C ASP A 559 -17.73 14.66 -48.62
N LEU A 560 -17.05 15.70 -49.12
CA LEU A 560 -16.77 16.96 -48.43
C LEU A 560 -18.04 17.81 -48.15
N ASN A 561 -19.19 17.45 -48.72
CA ASN A 561 -20.43 18.21 -48.60
C ASN A 561 -21.20 17.96 -47.29
N LEU A 562 -20.97 16.82 -46.61
CA LEU A 562 -21.67 16.49 -45.37
C LEU A 562 -21.10 17.26 -44.16
N VAL A 563 -19.80 17.57 -44.20
CA VAL A 563 -19.09 18.29 -43.13
C VAL A 563 -19.48 19.77 -43.09
N LEU A 564 -19.78 20.40 -44.25
CA LEU A 564 -20.24 21.79 -44.28
C LEU A 564 -21.67 21.98 -43.74
N ILE A 565 -22.55 20.98 -43.88
CA ILE A 565 -23.94 21.09 -43.42
C ILE A 565 -24.02 21.00 -41.89
N HIS A 566 -23.15 20.22 -41.24
CA HIS A 566 -23.07 20.18 -39.77
C HIS A 566 -22.49 21.46 -39.15
N LEU A 567 -21.54 22.12 -39.82
CA LEU A 567 -20.96 23.39 -39.36
C LEU A 567 -21.95 24.57 -39.44
N CYS A 568 -22.89 24.57 -40.38
CA CYS A 568 -23.93 25.61 -40.48
C CYS A 568 -25.07 25.45 -39.45
N ILE A 569 -25.36 24.24 -38.97
CA ILE A 569 -26.42 24.01 -37.97
C ILE A 569 -25.94 24.39 -36.57
N MET A 570 -24.67 24.16 -36.23
CA MET A 570 -24.08 24.56 -34.95
C MET A 570 -23.89 26.06 -34.77
N THR A 571 -23.85 26.85 -35.85
CA THR A 571 -23.73 28.32 -35.78
C THR A 571 -25.07 29.04 -35.59
N ILE A 572 -26.21 28.39 -35.90
CA ILE A 572 -27.54 28.99 -35.73
C ILE A 572 -28.07 28.83 -34.29
N THR A 573 -27.67 27.80 -33.56
CA THR A 573 -28.09 27.59 -32.16
C THR A 573 -27.35 28.45 -31.13
N PHE A 574 -26.20 29.03 -31.48
CA PHE A 574 -25.44 29.93 -30.57
C PHE A 574 -25.81 31.42 -30.67
N ILE A 575 -26.82 31.78 -31.47
CA ILE A 575 -27.34 33.16 -31.58
C ILE A 575 -28.68 33.34 -30.82
N VAL A 576 -29.24 32.29 -30.24
CA VAL A 576 -30.42 32.38 -29.37
C VAL A 576 -30.13 31.70 -28.04
N PHE A 577 -29.27 32.33 -27.21
CA PHE A 577 -29.42 32.52 -25.76
C PHE A 577 -28.31 33.43 -25.22
#